data_AF-A0A126REC0-F1
#
_entry.id   AF-A0A126REC0-F1
#
_cell.length_a   1.000
_cell.length_b   1.000
_cell.length_c   1.000
_cell.angle_alpha   90.00
_cell.angle_beta   90.00
_cell.angle_gamma   90.00
#
_symmetry.space_group_name_H-M   'P 1'
#
loop_
_entity.id
_entity.type
_entity.pdbx_description
1 polymer ?
#
loop_
_entity_poly.entity_id
_entity_poly.type
_entity_poly.pdbx_seq_one_letter_code
_entity_poly.pdbx_strand_id
1 'polypeptide(L)'
;MTHDNRESWLNRVAAGMAPLFEALEAPLPDRVRVAIGFTSAGAKGKAIGECWDNRLSADGHFEIFIRPDLAHAPDAMPAQIAAILAHELVHAAVGIPAGGSVAKIGGSQR
;
A
#
# COMPACT_ATOMS: atom_id res chain seq x y z
N MET A 1 -11.01 23.66 7.17
CA MET A 1 -10.73 23.19 5.80
C MET A 1 -9.79 22.01 5.92
N THR A 2 -10.28 20.79 5.77
CA THR A 2 -9.41 19.60 5.75
C THR A 2 -8.66 19.66 4.43
N HIS A 3 -7.36 19.96 4.46
CA HIS A 3 -6.55 19.86 3.26
C HIS A 3 -6.44 18.38 2.90
N ASP A 4 -7.23 17.94 1.92
CA ASP A 4 -7.16 16.61 1.34
C ASP A 4 -5.81 16.43 0.64
N ASN A 5 -4.80 16.01 1.40
CA ASN A 5 -3.53 15.58 0.83
C ASN A 5 -3.65 14.14 0.31
N ARG A 6 -2.67 13.71 -0.48
CA ARG A 6 -2.66 12.40 -1.15
C ARG A 6 -2.79 11.25 -0.15
N GLU A 7 -2.12 11.35 1.00
CA GLU A 7 -2.18 10.35 2.07
C GLU A 7 -3.57 10.29 2.71
N SER A 8 -4.24 11.43 2.92
CA SER A 8 -5.63 11.47 3.40
C SER A 8 -6.58 10.78 2.41
N TRP A 9 -6.36 10.96 1.10
CA TRP A 9 -7.12 10.23 0.09
C TRP A 9 -6.84 8.72 0.13
N LEU A 10 -5.57 8.30 0.20
CA LEU A 10 -5.19 6.89 0.30
C LEU A 10 -5.80 6.20 1.53
N ASN A 11 -5.75 6.86 2.69
CA ASN A 11 -6.34 6.33 3.91
C ASN A 11 -7.86 6.16 3.79
N ARG A 12 -8.56 7.07 3.10
CA ARG A 12 -10.00 6.91 2.83
C ARG A 12 -10.29 5.77 1.87
N VAL A 13 -9.45 5.58 0.84
CA VAL A 13 -9.58 4.43 -0.07
C VAL A 13 -9.39 3.12 0.68
N ALA A 14 -8.35 3.01 1.53
CA ALA A 14 -8.12 1.84 2.37
C ALA A 14 -9.30 1.55 3.30
N ALA A 15 -9.80 2.58 4.00
CA ALA A 15 -10.98 2.45 4.86
C ALA A 15 -12.23 2.01 4.08
N GLY A 16 -12.43 2.53 2.87
CA GLY A 16 -13.53 2.13 1.99
C GLY A 16 -13.42 0.69 1.48
N MET A 17 -12.21 0.11 1.45
CA MET A 17 -11.99 -1.29 1.07
C MET A 17 -12.16 -2.26 2.24
N ALA A 18 -12.05 -1.82 3.50
CA ALA A 18 -12.11 -2.70 4.68
C ALA A 18 -13.33 -3.64 4.68
N PRO A 19 -14.57 -3.20 4.37
CA PRO A 19 -15.72 -4.11 4.33
C PRO A 19 -15.59 -5.27 3.33
N LEU A 20 -14.84 -5.10 2.24
CA LEU A 20 -14.59 -6.19 1.28
C LEU A 20 -13.68 -7.25 1.88
N PHE A 21 -12.66 -6.84 2.63
CA PHE A 21 -11.73 -7.74 3.32
C PHE A 21 -12.45 -8.52 4.44
N GLU A 22 -13.34 -7.86 5.19
CA GLU A 22 -14.23 -8.50 6.16
C GLU A 22 -15.12 -9.57 5.49
N ALA A 23 -15.75 -9.24 4.37
CA ALA A 23 -16.62 -10.16 3.63
C ALA A 23 -15.87 -11.37 3.04
N LEU A 24 -14.55 -11.26 2.87
CA LEU A 24 -13.67 -12.33 2.38
C LEU A 24 -13.01 -13.12 3.52
N GLU A 25 -13.42 -12.91 4.78
CA GLU A 25 -12.87 -13.56 5.98
C GLU A 25 -11.35 -13.32 6.16
N ALA A 26 -10.85 -12.20 5.64
CA ALA A 26 -9.45 -11.78 5.74
C ALA A 26 -9.39 -10.30 6.12
N PRO A 27 -9.80 -9.92 7.35
CA PRO A 27 -9.91 -8.53 7.77
C PRO A 27 -8.56 -7.80 7.69
N LEU A 28 -8.60 -6.50 7.44
CA LEU A 28 -7.40 -5.67 7.49
C LEU A 28 -6.89 -5.57 8.94
N PRO A 29 -5.56 -5.53 9.18
CA PRO A 29 -5.01 -5.28 10.50
C PRO A 29 -5.45 -3.91 11.05
N ASP A 30 -5.65 -3.81 12.37
CA ASP A 30 -6.01 -2.55 13.05
C ASP A 30 -4.99 -1.43 12.82
N ARG A 31 -3.74 -1.79 12.52
CA ARG A 31 -2.59 -0.89 12.41
C ARG A 31 -1.97 -0.99 11.02
N VAL A 32 -2.53 -0.24 10.08
CA VAL A 32 -1.97 -0.04 8.73
C VAL A 32 -1.69 1.45 8.55
N ARG A 33 -0.51 1.78 8.02
CA ARG A 33 -0.13 3.14 7.65
C ARG A 33 0.21 3.17 6.17
N VAL A 34 -0.39 4.10 5.44
CA VAL A 34 -0.15 4.28 4.00
C VAL A 34 0.55 5.60 3.76
N ALA A 35 1.64 5.58 2.99
CA ALA A 35 2.41 6.75 2.64
C ALA A 35 2.76 6.79 1.15
N ILE A 36 2.96 8.00 0.62
CA ILE A 36 3.63 8.18 -0.67
C ILE A 36 5.13 8.18 -0.42
N GLY A 37 5.87 7.22 -0.98
CA GLY A 37 7.29 7.08 -0.71
C GLY A 37 7.98 6.10 -1.65
N PHE A 38 9.32 6.15 -1.69
CA PHE A 38 10.06 5.14 -2.42
C PHE A 38 9.98 3.79 -1.72
N THR A 39 9.87 2.72 -2.51
CA THR A 39 10.03 1.35 -2.02
C THR A 39 11.50 1.10 -1.64
N SER A 40 11.80 -0.01 -0.97
CA SER A 40 13.15 -0.38 -0.51
C SER A 40 14.21 -0.39 -1.61
N ALA A 41 13.82 -0.60 -2.86
CA ALA A 41 14.70 -0.57 -4.03
C ALA A 41 14.97 0.85 -4.57
N GLY A 42 14.38 1.88 -3.96
CA GLY A 42 14.50 3.28 -4.35
C GLY A 42 13.87 3.61 -5.70
N ALA A 43 14.17 4.81 -6.20
CA ALA A 43 13.61 5.32 -7.47
C ALA A 43 13.93 4.47 -8.71
N LYS A 44 15.04 3.70 -8.67
CA LYS A 44 15.47 2.83 -9.77
C LYS A 44 14.85 1.42 -9.72
N GLY A 45 14.14 1.11 -8.63
CA GLY A 45 13.44 -0.17 -8.47
C GLY A 45 12.30 -0.33 -9.46
N LYS A 46 11.89 -1.58 -9.73
CA LYS A 46 10.70 -1.88 -10.54
C LYS A 46 9.41 -1.95 -9.71
N ALA A 47 9.54 -2.04 -8.39
CA ALA A 47 8.41 -2.10 -7.47
C ALA A 47 7.70 -0.74 -7.40
N ILE A 48 6.37 -0.77 -7.50
CA ILE A 48 5.49 0.40 -7.55
C ILE A 48 4.62 0.53 -6.31
N GLY A 49 4.46 -0.57 -5.57
CA GLY A 49 3.89 -0.65 -4.24
C GLY A 49 4.77 -1.57 -3.39
N GLU A 50 4.74 -1.37 -2.07
CA GLU A 50 5.45 -2.24 -1.13
C GLU A 50 4.78 -2.24 0.23
N CYS A 51 4.60 -3.43 0.79
CA CYS A 51 4.07 -3.67 2.13
C CYS A 51 5.17 -4.24 3.02
N TRP A 52 5.41 -3.59 4.16
CA TRP A 52 6.34 -4.03 5.18
C TRP A 52 5.56 -4.63 6.34
N ASP A 53 6.07 -5.76 6.83
CA ASP A 53 5.51 -6.45 7.98
C ASP A 53 5.57 -5.59 9.25
N ASN A 54 4.55 -5.71 10.10
CA ASN A 54 4.48 -4.93 11.35
C ASN A 54 5.66 -5.15 12.30
N ARG A 55 6.36 -6.29 12.21
CA ARG A 55 7.58 -6.57 12.98
C ARG A 55 8.76 -5.65 12.62
N LEU A 56 8.72 -5.01 11.45
CA LEU A 56 9.74 -4.03 11.03
C LEU A 56 9.38 -2.59 11.41
N SER A 57 8.19 -2.37 11.98
CA SER A 57 7.73 -1.06 12.41
C SER A 57 7.90 -0.89 13.92
N ALA A 58 8.55 0.20 14.34
CA ALA A 58 8.79 0.47 15.76
C ALA A 58 7.50 0.62 16.58
N ASP A 59 6.40 1.01 15.94
CA ASP A 59 5.07 1.15 16.53
C ASP A 59 4.08 0.09 16.02
N GLY A 60 4.57 -0.99 15.42
CA GLY A 60 3.80 -2.18 15.08
C GLY A 60 2.75 -1.98 13.98
N HIS A 61 2.98 -1.06 13.04
CA HIS A 61 2.13 -0.91 11.86
C HIS A 61 2.65 -1.74 10.68
N PHE A 62 1.73 -2.28 9.88
CA PHE A 62 2.08 -2.58 8.50
C PHE A 62 2.32 -1.26 7.76
N GLU A 63 3.51 -1.10 7.18
CA GLU A 63 3.85 0.10 6.39
C GLU A 63 3.60 -0.18 4.92
N ILE A 64 2.71 0.58 4.30
CA ILE A 64 2.42 0.50 2.87
C ILE A 64 2.97 1.74 2.19
N PHE A 65 3.84 1.53 1.20
CA PHE A 65 4.40 2.57 0.36
C PHE A 65 3.84 2.47 -1.06
N ILE A 66 3.35 3.58 -1.58
CA ILE A 66 3.00 3.73 -2.99
C ILE A 66 4.03 4.66 -3.64
N ARG A 67 4.66 4.20 -4.73
CA ARG A 67 5.76 4.93 -5.37
C ARG A 67 5.28 6.28 -5.93
N PRO A 68 6.03 7.38 -5.71
CA PRO A 68 5.57 8.71 -6.06
C PRO A 68 5.43 8.94 -7.57
N ASP A 69 6.26 8.35 -8.42
CA ASP A 69 6.19 8.55 -9.87
C ASP A 69 4.82 8.19 -10.47
N LEU A 70 4.15 7.17 -9.93
CA LEU A 70 2.78 6.81 -10.31
C LEU A 70 1.73 7.71 -9.68
N ALA A 71 1.97 8.21 -8.47
CA ALA A 71 1.06 9.19 -7.89
C ALA A 71 1.12 10.52 -8.67
N HIS A 72 2.28 10.88 -9.24
CA HIS A 72 2.51 12.17 -9.92
C HIS A 72 2.35 12.10 -11.43
N ALA A 73 2.20 10.91 -12.01
CA ALA A 73 1.92 10.74 -13.43
C ALA A 73 0.55 11.38 -13.77
N PRO A 74 0.50 12.38 -14.67
CA PRO A 74 -0.74 13.10 -14.97
C PRO A 74 -1.83 12.23 -15.61
N ASP A 75 -1.43 11.07 -16.13
CA ASP A 75 -2.27 10.03 -16.72
C ASP A 75 -2.55 8.84 -15.79
N ALA A 76 -1.94 8.78 -14.61
CA ALA A 76 -2.26 7.74 -13.63
C ALA A 76 -3.68 7.95 -13.12
N MET A 77 -4.56 7.03 -13.52
CA MET A 77 -5.94 7.05 -13.10
C MET A 77 -5.99 6.74 -11.59
N PRO A 78 -6.83 7.45 -10.80
CA PRO A 78 -7.04 7.13 -9.38
C PRO A 78 -7.34 5.64 -9.13
N ALA A 79 -8.00 4.98 -10.08
CA ALA A 79 -8.26 3.54 -10.06
C ALA A 79 -6.98 2.68 -10.09
N GLN A 80 -5.93 3.08 -10.81
CA GLN A 80 -4.65 2.37 -10.83
C GLN A 80 -3.95 2.46 -9.47
N ILE A 81 -3.94 3.65 -8.87
CA ILE A 81 -3.37 3.85 -7.53
C ILE A 81 -4.15 3.03 -6.49
N ALA A 82 -5.49 3.04 -6.58
CA ALA A 82 -6.34 2.21 -5.71
C ALA A 82 -6.08 0.71 -5.91
N ALA A 83 -5.82 0.24 -7.13
CA ALA A 83 -5.49 -1.15 -7.40
C ALA A 83 -4.14 -1.58 -6.79
N ILE A 84 -3.12 -0.71 -6.85
CA ILE A 84 -1.83 -0.96 -6.19
C ILE A 84 -2.04 -1.00 -4.67
N LEU A 85 -2.76 -0.03 -4.11
CA LEU A 85 -3.09 -0.02 -2.69
C LEU A 85 -3.84 -1.29 -2.25
N ALA A 86 -4.83 -1.73 -3.02
CA ALA A 86 -5.56 -2.96 -2.74
C ALA A 86 -4.64 -4.18 -2.71
N HIS A 87 -3.67 -4.26 -3.63
CA HIS A 87 -2.67 -5.34 -3.64
C HIS A 87 -1.83 -5.35 -2.36
N GLU A 88 -1.32 -4.19 -1.93
CA GLU A 88 -0.51 -4.11 -0.72
C GLU A 88 -1.33 -4.37 0.56
N LEU A 89 -2.62 -3.99 0.56
CA LEU A 89 -3.55 -4.34 1.64
C LEU A 89 -3.80 -5.85 1.73
N VAL A 90 -3.80 -6.57 0.61
CA VAL A 90 -3.83 -8.06 0.62
C VAL A 90 -2.63 -8.61 1.37
N HIS A 91 -1.42 -8.09 1.14
CA HIS A 91 -0.24 -8.52 1.89
C HIS A 91 -0.36 -8.25 3.39
N ALA A 92 -0.99 -7.14 3.80
CA ALA A 92 -1.24 -6.85 5.19
C ALA A 92 -2.29 -7.82 5.80
N ALA A 93 -3.38 -8.10 5.08
CA ALA A 93 -4.47 -8.96 5.54
C ALA A 93 -4.06 -10.43 5.73
N VAL A 94 -3.32 -10.99 4.76
CA VAL A 94 -2.92 -12.41 4.80
C VAL A 94 -1.60 -12.64 5.53
N GLY A 95 -0.93 -11.56 5.94
CA GLY A 95 0.42 -11.57 6.50
C GLY A 95 1.50 -11.87 5.46
N ILE A 96 2.75 -11.59 5.83
CA ILE A 96 3.93 -11.90 5.00
C ILE A 96 4.53 -13.22 5.52
N PRO A 97 4.64 -14.28 4.68
CA PRO A 97 5.09 -15.60 5.13
C PRO A 97 6.46 -15.55 5.83
N ALA A 98 6.63 -16.42 6.82
CA ALA A 98 7.88 -16.56 7.56
C ALA A 98 9.06 -16.85 6.62
N GLY A 99 9.93 -15.85 6.42
CA GLY A 99 11.05 -15.86 5.49
C GLY A 99 11.15 -14.58 4.64
N GLY A 100 10.01 -13.92 4.41
CA GLY A 100 9.95 -12.54 3.89
C GLY A 100 9.52 -11.56 4.98
N SER A 101 10.00 -10.32 4.91
CA SER A 101 9.54 -9.22 5.76
C SER A 101 8.94 -8.06 4.96
N VAL A 102 8.95 -8.19 3.64
CA VAL A 102 8.52 -7.18 2.67
C VAL A 102 7.92 -7.88 1.45
N ALA A 103 6.78 -7.40 0.98
CA ALA A 103 6.11 -7.84 -0.25
C ALA A 103 5.94 -6.66 -1.22
N LYS A 104 5.93 -6.92 -2.54
CA LYS A 104 6.07 -5.88 -3.58
C LYS A 104 5.27 -6.23 -4.83
N ILE A 105 4.59 -5.24 -5.40
CA ILE A 105 4.08 -5.30 -6.78
C ILE A 105 5.01 -4.56 -7.75
N GLY A 106 5.32 -5.19 -8.90
CA GLY A 106 6.10 -4.59 -9.98
C GLY A 106 5.23 -3.87 -11.02
N GLY A 107 5.76 -2.82 -11.63
CA GLY A 107 5.17 -2.24 -12.84
C GLY A 107 5.43 -3.12 -14.07
N SER A 108 4.42 -3.26 -14.95
CA SER A 108 4.58 -3.92 -16.25
C SER A 108 5.63 -3.20 -17.09
N GLN A 109 6.59 -3.94 -17.64
CA GLN A 109 7.50 -3.41 -18.64
C GLN A 109 6.73 -3.27 -19.95
N ARG A 110 6.29 -2.06 -20.27
CA ARG A 110 6.08 -1.66 -21.66
C ARG A 110 7.34 -0.97 -22.16
#